data_AF-A0A504JQZ8-F1
#
_entry.id   AF-A0A504JQZ8-F1
#
_cell.length_a   1.000
_cell.length_b   1.000
_cell.length_c   1.000
_cell.angle_alpha   90.00
_cell.angle_beta   90.00
_cell.angle_gamma   90.00
#
_symmetry.space_group_name_H-M   'P 1'
#
loop_
_entity.id
_entity.type
_entity.pdbx_description
1 polymer ?
#
loop_
_entity_poly.entity_id
_entity_poly.type
_entity_poly.pdbx_seq_one_letter_code
_entity_poly.pdbx_strand_id
1 'polypeptide(L)'
;MKVTNTQAGPRGLNAKTGPVLVEPGQTVDADLSDAELKVAKGTGWFGFEGGKAKAAPVDETAKAVHHGGGKFNVVKGDETLLSGLNKADADAFNAMSDEDKTAYVEASRQ
;
A
#
# COMPACT_ATOMS: atom_id res chain seq x y z
N MET A 1 -7.34 1.05 16.25
CA MET A 1 -8.34 1.08 15.16
C MET A 1 -9.49 0.20 15.58
N LYS A 2 -10.72 0.48 15.12
CA LYS A 2 -11.87 -0.34 15.49
C LYS A 2 -12.00 -1.54 14.56
N VAL A 3 -12.10 -2.72 15.14
CA VAL A 3 -12.24 -4.00 14.44
C VAL A 3 -13.51 -4.69 14.94
N THR A 4 -14.40 -5.04 14.02
CA THR A 4 -15.69 -5.68 14.31
C THR A 4 -15.73 -7.07 13.73
N ASN A 5 -16.05 -8.09 14.52
CA ASN A 5 -16.29 -9.44 13.98
C ASN A 5 -17.66 -9.51 13.29
N THR A 6 -17.68 -9.80 11.99
CA THR A 6 -18.91 -9.90 11.18
C THR A 6 -19.43 -11.32 11.05
N GLN A 7 -18.73 -12.29 11.63
CA GLN A 7 -19.05 -13.71 11.55
C GLN A 7 -20.01 -14.12 12.67
N ALA A 8 -20.73 -15.23 12.44
CA ALA A 8 -21.65 -15.81 13.44
C ALA A 8 -20.94 -16.48 14.63
N GLY A 9 -19.62 -16.70 14.55
CA GLY A 9 -18.82 -17.31 15.62
C GLY A 9 -17.64 -16.42 16.03
N PRO A 10 -17.07 -16.66 17.23
CA PRO A 10 -15.94 -15.88 17.73
C PRO A 10 -14.71 -16.05 16.83
N ARG A 11 -13.96 -14.96 16.65
CA ARG A 11 -12.77 -14.94 15.79
C ARG A 11 -11.57 -14.39 16.55
N GLY A 12 -10.45 -15.09 16.41
CA GLY A 12 -9.16 -14.62 16.91
C GLY A 12 -8.60 -13.52 16.02
N LEU A 13 -8.18 -12.43 16.66
CA LEU A 13 -7.50 -11.29 16.04
C LEU A 13 -6.09 -11.19 16.63
N ASN A 14 -5.07 -11.19 15.77
CA ASN A 14 -3.68 -11.11 16.21
C ASN A 14 -3.24 -9.65 16.38
N ALA A 15 -3.47 -9.06 17.56
CA ALA A 15 -3.04 -7.70 17.87
C ALA A 15 -1.58 -7.64 18.33
N LYS A 16 -0.97 -6.46 18.24
CA LYS A 16 0.42 -6.24 18.73
C LYS A 16 0.55 -6.48 20.23
N THR A 17 -0.54 -6.26 20.97
CA THR A 17 -0.62 -6.53 22.41
C THR A 17 -0.85 -8.02 22.73
N GLY A 18 -1.00 -8.86 21.71
CA GLY A 18 -1.30 -10.28 21.82
C GLY A 18 -2.62 -10.67 21.15
N PRO A 19 -2.96 -11.98 21.14
CA PRO A 19 -4.19 -12.47 20.55
C PRO A 19 -5.41 -11.97 21.33
N VAL A 20 -6.41 -11.49 20.59
CA VAL A 20 -7.69 -11.01 21.11
C VAL A 20 -8.80 -11.87 20.52
N LEU A 21 -9.67 -12.43 21.37
CA LEU A 21 -10.88 -13.10 20.91
C LEU A 21 -11.99 -12.07 20.78
N VAL A 22 -12.60 -11.97 19.59
CA VAL A 22 -13.68 -11.03 19.31
C VAL A 22 -14.96 -11.80 19.07
N GLU A 23 -15.96 -11.61 19.93
CA GLU A 23 -17.26 -12.26 19.86
C GLU A 23 -18.07 -11.78 18.62
N PRO A 24 -19.07 -12.56 18.15
CA PRO A 24 -19.93 -12.15 17.04
C PRO A 24 -20.54 -10.75 17.24
N GLY A 25 -20.33 -9.86 16.27
CA GLY A 25 -20.81 -8.47 16.32
C GLY A 25 -20.05 -7.55 17.28
N GLN A 26 -19.09 -8.06 18.07
CA GLN A 26 -18.30 -7.23 18.97
C GLN A 26 -17.33 -6.35 18.18
N THR A 27 -17.27 -5.07 18.55
CA THR A 27 -16.24 -4.13 18.11
C THR A 27 -15.21 -3.93 19.22
N VAL A 28 -13.93 -4.05 18.88
CA VAL A 28 -12.81 -3.78 19.77
C VAL A 28 -11.87 -2.74 19.17
N ASP A 29 -11.20 -1.97 20.04
CA ASP A 29 -10.05 -1.17 19.61
C ASP A 29 -8.80 -2.05 19.66
N ALA A 30 -8.20 -2.28 18.50
CA ALA A 30 -7.01 -3.09 18.34
C ALA A 30 -5.89 -2.31 17.65
N ASP A 31 -4.65 -2.59 18.01
CA ASP A 31 -3.46 -2.17 17.27
C ASP A 31 -2.90 -3.39 16.52
N LEU A 32 -2.84 -3.31 15.19
CA LEU A 32 -2.40 -4.37 14.29
C LEU A 32 -1.13 -3.92 13.57
N SER A 33 -0.23 -4.86 13.26
CA SER A 33 0.83 -4.58 12.29
C SER A 33 0.23 -4.50 10.88
N ASP A 34 0.92 -3.87 9.93
CA ASP A 34 0.44 -3.77 8.55
C ASP A 34 0.28 -5.16 7.89
N ALA A 35 1.18 -6.09 8.24
CA ALA A 35 1.11 -7.49 7.79
C ALA A 35 -0.14 -8.19 8.35
N GLU A 36 -0.40 -8.07 9.66
CA GLU A 36 -1.59 -8.66 10.29
C GLU A 36 -2.89 -8.03 9.80
N LEU A 37 -2.90 -6.71 9.59
CA LEU A 37 -4.05 -6.02 9.01
C LEU A 37 -4.35 -6.53 7.58
N LYS A 38 -3.33 -6.75 6.76
CA LYS A 38 -3.50 -7.31 5.41
C LYS A 38 -4.07 -8.73 5.47
N VAL A 39 -3.54 -9.59 6.35
CA VAL A 39 -4.05 -10.95 6.54
C VAL A 39 -5.50 -10.92 7.02
N ALA A 40 -5.80 -10.13 8.06
CA ALA A 40 -7.13 -10.02 8.64
C ALA A 40 -8.18 -9.52 7.62
N LYS A 41 -7.84 -8.51 6.80
CA LYS A 41 -8.70 -8.07 5.69
C LYS A 41 -8.92 -9.18 4.65
N GLY A 42 -7.88 -9.95 4.34
CA GLY A 42 -7.96 -11.08 3.41
C GLY A 42 -8.89 -12.21 3.86
N THR A 43 -9.16 -12.34 5.16
CA THR A 43 -10.09 -13.36 5.68
C THR A 43 -11.56 -13.05 5.41
N GLY A 44 -11.91 -11.77 5.26
CA GLY A 44 -13.31 -11.33 5.22
C GLY A 44 -14.08 -11.48 6.54
N TRP A 45 -13.43 -11.83 7.65
CA TRP A 45 -14.08 -12.04 8.95
C TRP A 45 -14.39 -10.77 9.73
N PHE A 46 -13.75 -9.66 9.38
CA PHE A 46 -13.77 -8.44 10.16
C PHE A 46 -14.13 -7.21 9.33
N GLY A 47 -14.93 -6.32 9.93
CA GLY A 47 -15.10 -4.94 9.51
C GLY A 47 -14.09 -4.03 10.22
N PHE A 48 -13.61 -3.00 9.53
CA PHE A 48 -12.57 -2.10 10.06
C PHE A 48 -13.02 -0.65 9.93
N GLU A 49 -13.02 0.09 11.04
CA GLU A 49 -13.40 1.51 11.09
C GLU A 49 -12.30 2.33 11.77
N GLY A 50 -12.07 3.55 11.28
CA GLY A 50 -11.18 4.53 11.93
C GLY A 50 -9.69 4.20 11.92
N GLY A 51 -9.27 3.09 11.31
CA GLY A 51 -7.87 2.91 10.93
C GLY A 51 -7.68 3.52 9.56
N LYS A 52 -6.98 4.66 9.48
CA LYS A 52 -6.22 4.95 8.26
C LYS A 52 -5.46 3.67 7.99
N ALA A 53 -5.80 2.96 6.91
CA ALA A 53 -4.82 2.12 6.28
C ALA A 53 -3.65 3.08 6.07
N LYS A 54 -2.59 2.96 6.88
CA LYS A 54 -1.31 3.35 6.35
C LYS A 54 -1.18 2.38 5.17
N ALA A 55 -1.52 2.87 3.98
CA ALA A 55 -0.88 2.39 2.79
C ALA A 55 0.59 2.23 3.21
N ALA A 56 1.16 1.03 3.03
CA ALA A 56 2.59 0.84 3.15
C ALA A 56 3.23 2.09 2.55
N PRO A 57 4.14 2.79 3.27
CA PRO A 57 4.53 4.16 2.94
C PRO A 57 4.65 4.23 1.43
N VAL A 58 3.65 4.85 0.80
CA VAL A 58 3.66 4.99 -0.64
C VAL A 58 4.91 5.79 -0.83
N ASP A 59 5.88 5.16 -1.46
CA ASP A 59 7.07 5.84 -1.87
C ASP A 59 6.58 6.96 -2.79
N GLU A 60 6.39 8.14 -2.19
CA GLU A 60 5.84 9.32 -2.87
C GLU A 60 6.89 9.90 -3.83
N THR A 61 8.09 9.32 -3.84
CA THR A 61 9.10 9.58 -4.85
C THR A 61 8.76 8.80 -6.11
N ALA A 62 8.81 9.49 -7.24
CA ALA A 62 8.63 8.85 -8.53
C ALA A 62 9.84 7.94 -8.81
N LYS A 63 9.61 6.74 -9.34
CA LYS A 63 10.67 5.81 -9.76
C LYS A 63 10.31 5.10 -11.05
N ALA A 64 11.31 4.87 -11.89
CA ALA A 64 11.18 4.03 -13.07
C ALA A 64 11.32 2.55 -12.68
N VAL A 65 10.28 1.76 -12.93
CA VAL A 65 10.23 0.31 -12.67
C VAL A 65 10.13 -0.46 -13.97
N HIS A 66 10.78 -1.64 -14.03
CA HIS A 66 10.73 -2.50 -15.21
C HIS A 66 9.31 -3.05 -15.38
N HIS A 67 8.80 -2.86 -16.59
CA HIS A 67 7.58 -3.48 -17.09
C HIS A 67 7.99 -4.47 -18.19
N GLY A 68 7.33 -5.62 -18.26
CA GLY A 68 7.69 -6.71 -19.17
C GLY A 68 8.01 -6.26 -20.60
N GLY A 69 8.91 -6.97 -21.28
CA GLY A 69 9.32 -6.62 -22.65
C GLY A 69 10.40 -5.54 -22.74
N GLY A 70 11.17 -5.30 -21.66
CA GLY A 70 12.31 -4.37 -21.69
C GLY A 70 11.92 -2.89 -21.63
N LYS A 71 10.66 -2.61 -21.24
CA LYS A 71 10.14 -1.26 -21.08
C LYS A 71 10.08 -0.90 -19.61
N PHE A 72 10.01 0.39 -19.33
CA PHE A 72 9.95 0.89 -17.97
C PHE A 72 8.81 1.89 -17.84
N ASN A 73 8.15 1.87 -16.68
CA ASN A 73 7.12 2.82 -16.32
C ASN A 73 7.61 3.66 -15.16
N VAL A 74 7.35 4.97 -15.20
CA VAL A 74 7.53 5.83 -14.03
C VAL A 74 6.29 5.72 -13.17
N VAL A 75 6.46 5.31 -11.92
CA VAL A 75 5.37 5.14 -10.94
C VAL A 75 5.61 6.00 -9.71
N LYS A 76 4.53 6.45 -9.07
CA LYS A 76 4.52 7.09 -7.76
C LYS A 76 3.40 6.47 -6.94
N GLY A 77 3.76 5.70 -5.91
CA GLY A 77 2.83 4.78 -5.28
C GLY A 77 2.19 3.82 -6.30
N ASP A 78 0.85 3.83 -6.37
CA ASP A 78 0.07 3.00 -7.30
C ASP A 78 -0.24 3.70 -8.64
N GLU A 79 0.15 4.98 -8.80
CA GLU A 79 -0.08 5.75 -10.03
C GLU A 79 1.05 5.52 -11.03
N THR A 80 0.70 5.21 -12.29
CA THR A 80 1.65 5.25 -13.41
C THR A 80 1.66 6.66 -14.01
N LEU A 81 2.80 7.34 -13.89
CA LEU A 81 2.99 8.71 -14.32
C LEU A 81 3.41 8.79 -15.79
N LEU A 82 4.31 7.90 -16.23
CA LEU A 82 4.82 7.78 -17.59
C LEU A 82 5.02 6.29 -17.93
N SER A 83 4.99 5.95 -19.22
CA SER A 83 5.21 4.58 -19.69
C SER A 83 6.10 4.54 -20.93
N GLY A 84 6.72 3.38 -21.16
CA GLY A 84 7.45 3.11 -22.41
C GLY A 84 8.91 3.58 -22.43
N LEU A 85 9.47 3.99 -21.28
CA LEU A 85 10.89 4.33 -21.15
C LEU A 85 11.74 3.11 -21.54
N ASN A 86 12.90 3.39 -22.15
CA ASN A 86 13.93 2.37 -22.33
C ASN A 86 14.76 2.24 -21.04
N LYS A 87 15.66 1.25 -20.99
CA LYS A 87 16.51 1.01 -19.81
C LYS A 87 17.41 2.20 -19.46
N ALA A 88 18.02 2.84 -20.45
CA ALA A 88 18.93 3.96 -20.21
C ALA A 88 18.19 5.17 -19.62
N ASP A 89 17.01 5.49 -20.15
CA ASP A 89 16.17 6.58 -19.64
C ASP A 89 15.64 6.27 -18.24
N ALA A 90 15.29 5.01 -17.97
CA ALA A 90 14.85 4.59 -16.64
C ALA A 90 15.97 4.68 -15.60
N ASP A 91 17.18 4.25 -15.95
CA ASP A 91 18.36 4.35 -15.09
C ASP A 91 18.72 5.83 -14.84
N ALA A 92 18.68 6.67 -15.88
CA ALA A 92 18.91 8.10 -15.76
C ALA A 92 17.86 8.78 -14.87
N PHE A 93 16.58 8.46 -15.06
CA PHE A 93 15.48 8.97 -14.24
C PHE A 93 15.65 8.60 -12.76
N ASN A 94 16.02 7.35 -12.47
CA ASN A 94 16.21 6.90 -11.09
C ASN A 94 17.44 7.53 -10.41
N ALA A 95 18.43 7.98 -11.18
CA ALA A 95 19.63 8.66 -10.68
C ALA A 95 19.44 10.18 -10.44
N MET A 96 18.32 10.76 -10.88
CA MET A 96 17.99 12.17 -10.66
C MET A 96 17.61 12.46 -9.20
N SER A 97 17.65 13.73 -8.81
CA SER A 97 17.03 14.21 -7.57
C SER A 97 15.50 14.07 -7.63
N ASP A 98 14.82 14.07 -6.48
CA ASP A 98 13.36 13.94 -6.48
C ASP A 98 12.67 15.17 -7.07
N GLU A 99 13.29 16.35 -6.92
CA GLU A 99 12.88 17.59 -7.59
C GLU A 99 12.98 17.46 -9.11
N ASP A 100 14.12 16.98 -9.63
CA ASP A 100 14.35 16.81 -11.08
C ASP A 100 13.42 15.74 -11.68
N LYS A 101 13.17 14.64 -10.96
CA LYS A 101 12.20 13.61 -11.38
C LYS A 101 10.80 14.20 -11.51
N THR A 102 10.40 15.06 -10.58
CA THR A 102 9.09 15.72 -10.61
C THR A 102 8.98 16.63 -11.84
N ALA A 103 9.98 17.48 -12.07
CA ALA A 103 10.03 18.36 -13.24
C ALA A 103 10.01 17.56 -14.56
N TYR A 104 10.75 16.45 -14.63
CA TYR A 104 10.77 15.57 -15.80
C TYR A 104 9.39 14.97 -16.09
N VAL A 105 8.68 14.49 -15.06
CA VAL A 105 7.32 13.96 -15.22
C VAL A 105 6.35 15.03 -15.69
N GLU A 106 6.40 16.24 -15.10
CA GLU A 106 5.52 17.34 -15.49
C GLU A 106 5.75 17.77 -16.94
N ALA A 107 7.02 17.89 -17.36
CA ALA A 107 7.38 18.24 -18.73
C ALA A 107 6.96 17.16 -19.76
N SER A 108 6.96 15.89 -19.36
CA SER A 108 6.64 14.76 -20.25
C SER A 108 5.14 14.48 -20.39
N ARG A 109 4.28 15.23 -19.67
CA ARG A 109 2.82 15.11 -19.70
C ARG A 109 2.13 16.06 -20.69
N GLN A 110 2.88 16.91 -21.38
CA GLN A 110 2.39 17.81 -22.44
C GLN A 110 2.45 17.15 -23.82
#